data_AF-A0A2D6X206-F1
#
_entry.id   AF-A0A2D6X206-F1
#
_cell.length_a   1.000
_cell.length_b   1.000
_cell.length_c   1.000
_cell.angle_alpha   90.00
_cell.angle_beta   90.00
_cell.angle_gamma   90.00
#
_symmetry.space_group_name_H-M   'P 1'
#
loop_
_entity.id
_entity.type
_entity.pdbx_description
1 polymer ?
#
loop_
_entity_poly.entity_id
_entity_poly.type
_entity_poly.pdbx_seq_one_letter_code
_entity_poly.pdbx_strand_id
1 'polypeptide(L)' 'MAKLYEKAWNQTVEGLSDWKKGIIINNFPYEERCDKDVSDEVARTAARLAEKWDAELKGKVTTPAP' A
#
# COMPACT_ATOMS: atom_id res chain seq x y z
N MET A 1 7.07 2.63 10.75
CA MET A 1 6.95 2.05 9.40
C MET A 1 5.94 0.93 9.28
N ALA A 2 6.07 -0.21 9.98
CA ALA A 2 5.14 -1.33 9.82
C ALA A 2 3.65 -0.95 9.91
N LYS A 3 3.28 -0.14 10.91
CA LYS A 3 1.89 0.38 11.08
C LYS A 3 1.43 1.33 9.96
N LEU A 4 2.36 2.08 9.34
CA LEU A 4 2.04 2.96 8.21
C LEU A 4 1.81 2.14 6.94
N TYR A 5 2.62 1.10 6.74
CA TYR A 5 2.45 0.18 5.62
C TYR A 5 1.13 -0.59 5.74
N GLU A 6 0.79 -1.10 6.91
CA GLU A 6 -0.49 -1.79 7.16
C GLU A 6 -1.69 -0.86 6.89
N LYS A 7 -1.64 0.38 7.38
CA LYS A 7 -2.67 1.38 7.09
C LYS A 7 -2.75 1.70 5.59
N ALA A 8 -1.61 1.86 4.92
CA ALA A 8 -1.55 2.18 3.50
C ALA A 8 -2.06 1.01 2.65
N TRP A 9 -1.76 -0.21 3.06
CA TRP A 9 -2.25 -1.44 2.46
C TRP A 9 -3.77 -1.51 2.53
N ASN A 10 -4.36 -1.35 3.72
CA ASN A 10 -5.82 -1.38 3.90
C ASN A 10 -6.50 -0.32 3.04
N GLN A 11 -6.00 0.92 3.06
CA GLN A 11 -6.55 2.00 2.25
C GLN A 11 -6.42 1.72 0.73
N THR A 12 -5.30 1.13 0.30
CA THR A 12 -5.10 0.76 -1.11
C THR A 12 -6.08 -0.32 -1.52
N VAL A 13 -6.25 -1.36 -0.69
CA VAL A 13 -7.15 -2.50 -0.97
C VAL A 13 -8.62 -2.08 -0.93
N GLU A 14 -9.04 -1.22 0.01
CA GLU A 14 -10.43 -0.72 0.09
C GLU A 14 -10.90 -0.07 -1.22
N GLY A 15 -10.02 0.69 -1.87
CA GLY A 15 -10.30 1.39 -3.13
C GLY A 15 -10.30 0.51 -4.39
N LEU A 16 -9.96 -0.78 -4.28
CA LEU A 16 -9.96 -1.70 -5.42
C LEU A 16 -11.37 -2.19 -5.76
N SER A 17 -11.58 -2.52 -7.03
CA SER A 17 -12.72 -3.29 -7.49
C SER A 17 -12.70 -4.72 -6.93
N ASP A 18 -13.88 -5.34 -6.81
CA ASP A 18 -14.03 -6.67 -6.20
C ASP A 18 -13.20 -7.75 -6.91
N TRP A 19 -13.07 -7.68 -8.24
CA TRP A 19 -12.23 -8.63 -8.99
C TRP A 19 -10.75 -8.49 -8.64
N LYS A 20 -10.24 -7.26 -8.45
CA LYS A 20 -8.85 -7.03 -8.00
C LYS A 20 -8.66 -7.45 -6.56
N LYS A 21 -9.65 -7.21 -5.68
CA LYS A 21 -9.63 -7.72 -4.29
C LYS A 21 -9.55 -9.25 -4.29
N GLY A 22 -10.29 -9.92 -5.18
CA GLY A 22 -10.20 -11.37 -5.38
C GLY A 22 -8.78 -11.84 -5.72
N ILE A 23 -8.06 -11.14 -6.60
CA ILE A 23 -6.66 -11.44 -6.95
C ILE A 23 -5.72 -11.26 -5.75
N ILE A 24 -5.91 -10.21 -4.94
CA ILE A 24 -5.06 -9.93 -3.77
C ILE A 24 -5.33 -10.93 -2.63
N ILE A 25 -6.57 -11.35 -2.44
CA ILE A 25 -6.99 -12.30 -1.40
C ILE A 25 -6.63 -13.73 -1.78
N ASN A 26 -6.71 -14.08 -3.08
CA ASN A 26 -6.35 -15.41 -3.55
C ASN A 26 -4.82 -15.57 -3.55
N ASN A 27 -4.40 -16.54 -2.76
CA ASN A 27 -3.05 -16.62 -2.24
C ASN A 27 -2.06 -17.10 -3.32
N PHE A 28 -0.84 -16.56 -3.23
CA PHE A 28 0.32 -17.00 -4.00
C PHE A 28 0.50 -18.53 -3.93
N PRO A 29 0.94 -19.21 -5.01
CA PRO A 29 1.45 -18.66 -6.26
C PRO A 29 0.36 -18.21 -7.24
N TYR A 30 0.62 -17.11 -7.95
CA TYR A 30 -0.23 -16.66 -9.05
C TYR A 30 -0.07 -17.60 -10.25
N GLU A 31 -1.17 -18.20 -10.70
CA GLU A 31 -1.18 -19.02 -11.91
C GLU A 31 -1.08 -18.14 -13.17
N GLU A 32 -1.69 -16.96 -13.13
CA GLU A 32 -1.68 -16.00 -14.23
C GLU A 32 -0.71 -14.84 -13.97
N ARG A 33 0.05 -14.47 -15.01
CA ARG A 33 0.98 -13.33 -14.94
C ARG A 33 0.24 -12.01 -14.67
N CYS A 34 -0.97 -11.84 -15.19
CA CYS A 34 -1.76 -10.63 -14.94
C CYS A 34 -2.13 -10.47 -13.46
N ASP A 35 -2.41 -11.57 -12.76
CA ASP A 35 -2.74 -11.56 -11.34
C ASP A 35 -1.54 -11.14 -10.50
N LYS A 36 -0.36 -11.67 -10.86
CA LYS A 36 0.90 -11.22 -10.28
C LYS A 36 1.15 -9.73 -10.53
N ASP A 37 0.96 -9.26 -11.75
CA ASP A 37 1.20 -7.86 -12.11
C ASP A 37 0.25 -6.92 -11.35
N VAL A 38 -1.03 -7.29 -11.20
CA VAL A 38 -2.02 -6.57 -10.38
C VAL A 38 -1.60 -6.55 -8.92
N SER A 39 -1.13 -7.67 -8.38
CA SER A 39 -0.66 -7.74 -6.99
C SER A 39 0.59 -6.89 -6.74
N ASP A 40 1.57 -6.98 -7.63
CA ASP A 40 2.81 -6.19 -7.55
C ASP A 40 2.50 -4.68 -7.66
N GLU A 41 1.52 -4.28 -8.47
CA GLU A 41 1.05 -2.90 -8.58
C GLU A 41 0.42 -2.40 -7.26
N VAL A 42 -0.45 -3.20 -6.65
CA VAL A 42 -1.11 -2.86 -5.38
C VAL A 42 -0.08 -2.72 -4.26
N ALA A 43 0.87 -3.64 -4.16
CA ALA A 43 1.95 -3.59 -3.18
C ALA A 43 2.83 -2.34 -3.36
N ARG A 44 3.22 -2.00 -4.60
CA ARG A 44 3.98 -0.78 -4.89
C ARG A 44 3.21 0.48 -4.53
N THR A 45 1.90 0.50 -4.76
CA THR A 45 1.03 1.64 -4.43
C THR A 45 0.95 1.84 -2.93
N ALA A 46 0.73 0.77 -2.15
CA ALA A 46 0.73 0.82 -0.70
C ALA A 46 2.08 1.28 -0.13
N ALA A 47 3.19 0.77 -0.68
CA ALA A 47 4.54 1.18 -0.29
C ALA A 47 4.76 2.70 -0.48
N ARG A 48 4.44 3.22 -1.68
CA ARG A 48 4.57 4.66 -1.99
C ARG A 48 3.70 5.53 -1.08
N LEU A 49 2.48 5.08 -0.77
CA LEU A 49 1.59 5.81 0.13
C LEU A 49 2.15 5.85 1.57
N ALA A 50 2.70 4.73 2.05
CA ALA A 50 3.33 4.66 3.37
C ALA A 50 4.57 5.56 3.46
N GLU A 51 5.41 5.57 2.42
CA GLU A 51 6.59 6.45 2.33
C GLU A 51 6.19 7.93 2.33
N LYS A 52 5.14 8.30 1.59
CA LYS A 52 4.59 9.66 1.59
C LYS A 52 4.14 10.09 2.99
N TRP A 53 3.39 9.24 3.69
CA TRP A 53 2.95 9.55 5.06
C TRP A 53 4.11 9.64 6.05
N ASP A 54 5.13 8.80 5.92
CA ASP A 54 6.32 8.90 6.76
C ASP A 54 7.08 10.22 6.52
N ALA A 55 7.21 10.65 5.27
CA ALA A 55 7.80 11.94 4.91
C ALA A 55 6.99 13.12 5.50
N GLU A 56 5.66 13.08 5.40
CA GLU A 56 4.77 14.08 6.00
C GLU A 56 4.87 14.12 7.53
N LEU A 57 4.96 12.96 8.18
CA LEU A 57 5.14 12.88 9.63
C LEU A 57 6.48 13.47 10.06
N LYS A 58 7.56 13.14 9.35
CA LYS A 58 8.90 13.71 9.61
C LYS A 58 8.92 15.22 9.45
N GLY A 59 8.33 15.75 8.38
CA GLY A 59 8.26 17.20 8.14
C GLY A 59 7.43 17.97 9.18
N LYS A 60 6.41 17.33 9.78
CA LYS A 60 5.60 17.93 10.86
C LYS A 60 6.29 17.92 12.22
N VAL A 61 7.19 16.96 12.48
CA VAL A 61 7.89 16.82 13.78
C VAL A 61 9.06 17.81 13.92
N THR A 62 9.59 18.36 12.82
CA THR A 62 10.78 19.23 12.84
C THR A 62 10.52 20.73 13.06
N THR A 63 9.34 21.15 13.53
CA THR A 63 9.11 22.58 13.84
C THR A 63 8.85 22.83 15.33
N PRO A 64 9.89 22.85 16.18
CA PRO A 64 9.89 23.71 17.35
C PRO A 64 10.25 25.13 16.89
N ALA A 65 9.32 26.08 17.06
CA ALA A 65 9.61 27.51 16.88
C ALA A 65 10.57 27.99 18.00
N PRO A 66 11.46 28.97 17.70
CA PRO A 66 12.35 29.59 18.68
C PRO A 66 11.63 30.44 19.73
#